data_AF-A0A8J5JBK1-F1
#
_entry.id   AF-A0A8J5JBK1-F1
#
_cell.length_a   1.000
_cell.length_b   1.000
_cell.length_c   1.000
_cell.angle_alpha   90.00
_cell.angle_beta   90.00
_cell.angle_gamma   90.00
#
_symmetry.space_group_name_H-M   'P 1'
#
loop_
_entity.id
_entity.type
_entity.pdbx_description
1 polymer ?
#
loop_
_entity_poly.entity_id
_entity_poly.type
_entity_poly.pdbx_seq_one_letter_code
_entity_poly.pdbx_strand_id
1 'polypeptide(L)'
;MGAARTSHADFHMMLNDKGFFPCMSRVAADGYRVSGEVFYVDDDILAALDLLEKVDEDLYQREQVEVELLDGERQGETIKCQAYIMPIREDLLKLERIPNYTPLMHKTYRSRTKTPNLEVLKCLYGEAVMDAVQSKLNEGMEFDGAWKAVVGA
;
A
#
# COMPACT_ATOMS: atom_id res chain seq x y z
N MET A 1 2.95 1.28 -16.07
CA MET A 1 1.96 2.38 -16.19
C MET A 1 2.47 3.54 -15.35
N GLY A 2 1.98 4.74 -15.60
CA GLY A 2 2.51 6.00 -15.05
C GLY A 2 1.50 6.70 -14.14
N ALA A 3 1.50 8.03 -14.18
CA ALA A 3 0.65 8.85 -13.33
C ALA A 3 -0.83 8.70 -13.71
N ALA A 4 -1.70 8.64 -12.70
CA ALA A 4 -3.13 8.60 -12.86
C ALA A 4 -3.84 9.42 -11.78
N ARG A 5 -5.14 9.62 -11.95
CA ARG A 5 -5.99 10.29 -10.96
C ARG A 5 -7.38 9.67 -10.95
N THR A 6 -7.94 9.42 -9.77
CA THR A 6 -9.31 8.88 -9.63
C THR A 6 -10.29 9.68 -10.49
N SER A 7 -11.20 9.03 -11.20
CA SER A 7 -12.11 9.70 -12.13
C SER A 7 -13.18 10.52 -11.39
N HIS A 8 -13.57 10.06 -10.21
CA HIS A 8 -14.60 10.69 -9.38
C HIS A 8 -14.00 11.47 -8.21
N ALA A 9 -14.72 12.50 -7.77
CA ALA A 9 -14.36 13.40 -6.68
C ALA A 9 -15.06 12.98 -5.37
N ASP A 10 -14.83 11.74 -4.96
CA ASP A 10 -15.51 11.07 -3.86
C ASP A 10 -14.52 10.49 -2.85
N PHE A 11 -13.32 11.07 -2.75
CA PHE A 11 -12.29 10.65 -1.79
C PHE A 11 -11.80 11.80 -0.91
N HIS A 12 -11.47 11.46 0.32
CA HIS A 12 -10.55 12.22 1.17
C HIS A 12 -9.34 11.34 1.48
N MET A 13 -8.15 11.94 1.49
CA MET A 13 -6.95 11.32 1.98
C MET A 13 -6.44 12.08 3.19
N MET A 14 -6.26 11.38 4.30
CA MET A 14 -5.77 11.93 5.56
C MET A 14 -4.34 11.47 5.80
N LEU A 15 -3.49 12.36 6.31
CA LEU A 15 -2.15 11.98 6.73
C LEU A 15 -2.17 11.52 8.19
N ASN A 16 -1.81 10.27 8.46
CA ASN A 16 -1.71 9.76 9.83
C ASN A 16 -0.61 10.50 10.61
N ASP A 17 -0.93 11.05 11.78
CA ASP A 17 0.00 11.86 12.59
C ASP A 17 1.03 11.04 13.41
N LYS A 18 0.81 9.73 13.55
CA LYS A 18 1.73 8.82 14.28
C LYS A 18 2.74 8.17 13.34
N GLY A 19 2.25 7.57 12.26
CA GLY A 19 3.03 6.80 11.30
C GLY A 19 3.36 7.54 10.00
N PHE A 20 2.76 8.71 9.74
CA PHE A 20 2.97 9.51 8.53
C PHE A 20 2.71 8.74 7.22
N PHE A 21 1.76 7.81 7.26
CA PHE A 21 1.23 7.13 6.07
C PHE A 21 -0.13 7.72 5.67
N PRO A 22 -0.45 7.76 4.36
CA PRO A 22 -1.73 8.26 3.88
C PRO A 22 -2.84 7.24 4.18
N CYS A 23 -4.04 7.74 4.47
CA CYS A 23 -5.26 6.95 4.65
C CYS A 23 -6.33 7.51 3.71
N MET A 24 -6.67 6.82 2.63
CA MET A 24 -7.67 7.27 1.66
C MET A 24 -9.02 6.63 1.97
N SER A 25 -10.07 7.44 2.12
CA SER A 25 -11.44 7.00 2.38
C SER A 25 -12.40 7.55 1.35
N ARG A 26 -13.42 6.77 0.98
CA ARG A 26 -14.54 7.24 0.16
C ARG A 26 -15.47 8.13 0.99
N VAL A 27 -15.97 9.21 0.40
CA VAL A 27 -16.86 10.19 1.05
C VAL A 27 -18.04 10.53 0.15
N ALA A 28 -19.21 10.77 0.76
CA ALA A 28 -20.45 11.02 0.02
C ALA A 28 -20.56 12.45 -0.53
N ALA A 29 -19.81 13.40 0.03
CA ALA A 29 -19.83 14.81 -0.37
C ALA A 29 -18.49 15.47 -0.07
N ASP A 30 -18.20 16.59 -0.77
CA ASP A 30 -16.98 17.40 -0.58
C ASP A 30 -15.68 16.63 -0.84
N GLY A 31 -15.74 15.51 -1.57
CA GLY A 31 -14.57 14.74 -1.97
C GLY A 31 -13.75 15.44 -3.04
N TYR A 32 -12.57 14.91 -3.31
CA TYR A 32 -11.72 15.33 -4.41
C TYR A 32 -11.13 14.14 -5.14
N ARG A 33 -10.64 14.40 -6.34
CA ARG A 33 -9.91 13.42 -7.14
C ARG A 33 -8.50 13.27 -6.58
N VAL A 34 -8.06 12.05 -6.32
CA VAL A 34 -6.73 11.76 -5.75
C VAL A 34 -5.79 11.33 -6.87
N SER A 35 -4.60 11.92 -6.91
CA SER A 35 -3.55 11.54 -7.87
C SER A 35 -2.68 10.43 -7.30
N GLY A 36 -2.17 9.56 -8.17
CA GLY A 36 -1.32 8.44 -7.81
C GLY A 36 -0.68 7.82 -9.04
N GLU A 37 -0.30 6.55 -8.91
CA GLU A 37 0.35 5.77 -9.96
C GLU A 37 -0.42 4.48 -10.20
N VAL A 38 -0.36 3.95 -11.42
CA VAL A 38 -0.95 2.65 -11.75
C VAL A 38 0.16 1.65 -12.06
N PHE A 39 0.02 0.44 -11.53
CA PHE A 39 0.95 -0.67 -11.75
C PHE A 39 0.21 -1.87 -12.30
N TYR A 40 0.90 -2.67 -13.11
CA TYR A 40 0.50 -4.06 -13.36
C TYR A 40 1.18 -4.92 -12.31
N VAL A 41 0.38 -5.73 -11.62
CA VAL A 41 0.83 -6.65 -10.58
C VAL A 41 0.26 -8.03 -10.91
N ASP A 42 1.00 -9.07 -10.57
CA ASP A 42 0.48 -10.44 -10.61
C ASP A 42 -0.29 -10.76 -9.31
N ASP A 43 -0.86 -11.95 -9.26
CA ASP A 43 -1.68 -12.40 -8.12
C ASP A 43 -0.86 -12.50 -6.83
N ASP A 44 0.43 -12.82 -6.91
CA ASP A 44 1.31 -12.95 -5.76
C ASP A 44 1.63 -11.59 -5.13
N ILE A 45 1.98 -10.59 -5.93
CA ILE A 45 2.15 -9.20 -5.47
C ILE A 45 0.83 -8.67 -4.90
N LEU A 46 -0.27 -8.97 -5.58
CA LEU A 46 -1.58 -8.50 -5.18
C LEU A 46 -2.03 -9.11 -3.82
N ALA A 47 -1.72 -10.39 -3.57
CA ALA A 47 -1.91 -11.03 -2.28
C ALA A 47 -0.99 -10.45 -1.18
N ALA A 48 0.27 -10.17 -1.53
CA ALA A 48 1.23 -9.54 -0.62
C ALA A 48 0.74 -8.15 -0.16
N LEU A 49 0.17 -7.36 -1.08
CA LEU A 49 -0.41 -6.05 -0.77
C LEU A 49 -1.65 -6.18 0.14
N ASP A 50 -2.51 -7.17 -0.05
CA ASP A 50 -3.67 -7.40 0.83
C ASP A 50 -3.24 -7.69 2.28
N LEU A 51 -2.20 -8.50 2.45
CA LEU A 51 -1.61 -8.80 3.75
C LEU A 51 -0.96 -7.56 4.39
N LEU A 52 -0.24 -6.76 3.58
CA LEU A 52 0.40 -5.52 4.04
C LEU A 52 -0.64 -4.50 4.53
N GLU A 53 -1.72 -4.34 3.78
CA GLU A 53 -2.82 -3.42 4.07
C GLU A 53 -3.86 -4.02 5.03
N LYS A 54 -3.64 -5.26 5.50
CA LYS A 54 -4.47 -5.96 6.49
C LYS A 54 -5.95 -6.01 6.09
N VAL A 55 -6.20 -6.40 4.85
CA VAL A 55 -7.56 -6.52 4.29
C VAL A 55 -8.42 -7.50 5.11
N ASP A 56 -7.86 -8.64 5.50
CA ASP A 56 -8.55 -9.65 6.32
C ASP A 56 -8.85 -9.20 7.76
N GLU A 57 -8.23 -8.11 8.22
CA GLU A 57 -8.48 -7.49 9.53
C GLU A 57 -9.37 -6.23 9.42
N ASP A 58 -9.99 -5.99 8.25
CA ASP A 58 -10.82 -4.82 7.94
C ASP A 58 -10.12 -3.47 8.17
N LEU A 59 -8.78 -3.42 8.11
CA LEU A 59 -8.06 -2.14 8.21
C LEU A 59 -8.24 -1.29 6.95
N TYR A 60 -8.08 -1.94 5.79
CA TYR A 60 -8.40 -1.40 4.48
C TYR A 60 -9.29 -2.38 3.73
N GLN A 61 -10.05 -1.87 2.77
CA GLN A 61 -10.82 -2.65 1.83
C GLN A 61 -10.23 -2.46 0.45
N ARG A 62 -9.97 -3.56 -0.26
CA ARG A 62 -9.58 -3.48 -1.67
C ARG A 62 -10.82 -3.26 -2.51
N GLU A 63 -10.93 -2.08 -3.11
CA GLU A 63 -12.06 -1.68 -3.95
C GLU A 63 -11.62 -1.43 -5.39
N GLN A 64 -12.53 -1.70 -6.32
CA GLN A 64 -12.36 -1.27 -7.70
C GLN A 64 -12.68 0.22 -7.82
N VAL A 65 -11.76 0.99 -8.38
CA VAL A 65 -11.90 2.42 -8.66
C VAL A 65 -11.65 2.72 -10.14
N GLU A 66 -12.33 3.73 -10.67
CA GLU A 66 -12.03 4.27 -11.99
C GLU A 66 -10.97 5.35 -11.88
N VAL A 67 -9.96 5.31 -12.74
CA VAL A 67 -8.88 6.31 -12.81
C VAL A 67 -8.67 6.78 -14.24
N GLU A 68 -8.36 8.06 -14.41
CA GLU A 68 -7.93 8.69 -15.65
C GLU A 68 -6.39 8.64 -15.72
N LEU A 69 -5.83 8.12 -16.81
CA LEU A 69 -4.40 8.13 -17.07
C LEU A 69 -3.94 9.55 -17.44
N LEU A 70 -2.88 10.04 -16.77
CA LEU A 70 -2.41 11.42 -16.93
C LEU A 70 -1.20 11.55 -17.87
N ASP A 71 -0.54 10.45 -18.22
CA ASP A 71 0.64 10.43 -19.07
C ASP A 71 0.65 9.23 -20.04
N GLY A 72 1.63 9.24 -20.95
CA GLY A 72 1.84 8.18 -21.95
C GLY A 72 0.86 8.20 -23.12
N GLU A 73 0.94 7.18 -23.97
CA GLU A 73 0.15 7.08 -25.21
C GLU A 73 -1.37 6.94 -24.97
N ARG A 74 -1.75 6.51 -23.75
CA ARG A 74 -3.14 6.28 -23.33
C ARG A 74 -3.67 7.42 -22.45
N GLN A 75 -3.01 8.58 -22.45
CA GLN A 75 -3.44 9.74 -21.67
C GLN A 75 -4.91 10.10 -21.96
N GLY A 76 -5.68 10.35 -20.89
CA GLY A 76 -7.11 10.66 -20.94
C GLY A 76 -8.01 9.42 -20.96
N GLU A 77 -7.47 8.22 -21.13
CA GLU A 77 -8.24 6.99 -21.00
C GLU A 77 -8.64 6.74 -19.55
N THR A 78 -9.90 6.34 -19.32
CA THR A 78 -10.38 5.87 -18.02
C THR A 78 -10.30 4.36 -17.95
N ILE A 79 -9.62 3.83 -16.93
CA ILE A 79 -9.47 2.40 -16.68
C ILE A 79 -9.96 2.05 -15.26
N LYS A 80 -10.27 0.77 -15.05
CA LYS A 80 -10.60 0.22 -13.74
C LYS A 80 -9.34 -0.33 -13.08
N CYS A 81 -9.10 0.07 -11.85
CA CYS A 81 -7.96 -0.36 -11.03
C CYS A 81 -8.45 -0.84 -9.67
N GLN A 82 -7.62 -1.59 -8.95
CA GLN A 82 -7.82 -1.87 -7.53
C GLN A 82 -7.10 -0.80 -6.71
N ALA A 83 -7.73 -0.36 -5.61
CA ALA A 83 -7.14 0.56 -4.65
C ALA A 83 -7.51 0.13 -3.22
N TYR A 84 -6.66 0.44 -2.25
CA TYR A 84 -6.91 0.18 -0.84
C TYR A 84 -7.59 1.40 -0.22
N ILE A 85 -8.85 1.21 0.18
CA ILE A 85 -9.72 2.24 0.74
C ILE A 85 -9.91 1.96 2.23
N MET A 86 -9.54 2.92 3.06
CA MET A 86 -9.78 2.82 4.49
C MET A 86 -11.25 3.14 4.77
N PRO A 87 -11.97 2.29 5.52
CA PRO A 87 -13.28 2.65 6.06
C PRO A 87 -13.23 3.98 6.81
N ILE A 88 -14.31 4.75 6.78
CA ILE A 88 -14.35 6.03 7.52
C ILE A 88 -14.15 5.75 9.01
N ARG A 89 -13.15 6.40 9.61
CA ARG A 89 -12.90 6.37 11.04
C ARG A 89 -12.87 7.78 11.62
N GLU A 90 -13.60 7.98 12.72
CA GLU A 90 -13.74 9.30 13.34
C GLU A 90 -12.43 9.92 13.83
N ASP A 91 -11.45 9.09 14.19
CA ASP A 91 -10.12 9.53 14.60
C ASP A 91 -9.34 10.16 13.43
N LEU A 92 -9.53 9.65 12.21
CA LEU A 92 -8.84 10.14 11.02
C LEU A 92 -9.49 11.39 10.43
N LEU A 93 -10.81 11.54 10.54
CA LEU A 93 -11.53 12.70 10.02
C LEU A 93 -11.07 14.04 10.61
N LYS A 94 -10.36 14.00 11.75
CA LYS A 94 -9.81 15.17 12.45
C LYS A 94 -8.40 15.54 11.98
N LEU A 95 -7.77 14.69 11.19
CA LEU A 95 -6.41 14.87 10.70
C LEU A 95 -6.37 15.77 9.45
N GLU A 96 -5.18 16.19 9.07
CA GLU A 96 -4.95 16.98 7.87
C GLU A 96 -5.40 16.20 6.62
N ARG A 97 -6.27 16.84 5.82
CA ARG A 97 -6.64 16.35 4.49
C ARG A 97 -5.56 16.77 3.49
N ILE A 98 -5.00 15.80 2.78
CA ILE A 98 -3.96 16.00 1.78
C ILE A 98 -4.47 15.59 0.39
N PRO A 99 -4.36 16.44 -0.64
CA PRO A 99 -4.79 16.08 -2.00
C PRO A 99 -3.82 15.13 -2.70
N ASN A 100 -2.58 15.02 -2.20
CA ASN A 100 -1.53 14.18 -2.74
C ASN A 100 -0.53 13.79 -1.64
N TYR A 101 -0.11 12.52 -1.62
CA TYR A 101 0.95 12.04 -0.74
C TYR A 101 2.29 12.17 -1.45
N THR A 102 3.20 12.98 -0.89
CA THR A 102 4.43 13.38 -1.58
C THR A 102 5.66 12.64 -1.06
N PRO A 103 6.76 12.56 -1.85
CA PRO A 103 8.03 12.04 -1.36
C PRO A 103 8.56 12.75 -0.11
N LEU A 104 8.26 14.05 0.05
CA LEU A 104 8.65 14.80 1.24
C LEU A 104 7.88 14.33 2.49
N MET A 105 6.57 14.07 2.36
CA MET A 105 5.77 13.49 3.44
C MET A 105 6.27 12.08 3.78
N HIS A 106 6.61 11.29 2.76
CA HIS A 106 7.13 9.93 2.93
C HIS A 106 8.45 9.85 3.71
N LYS A 107 9.31 10.89 3.65
CA LYS A 107 10.54 10.92 4.47
C LYS A 107 10.26 10.85 5.98
N THR A 108 9.05 11.22 6.41
CA THR A 108 8.63 11.18 7.82
C THR A 108 7.92 9.87 8.17
N TYR A 109 7.71 8.96 7.19
CA TYR A 109 7.09 7.67 7.42
C TYR A 109 7.83 6.87 8.49
N ARG A 110 7.05 6.25 9.38
CA ARG A 110 7.57 5.37 10.43
C ARG A 110 6.85 4.04 10.39
N SER A 111 7.61 2.99 10.07
CA SER A 111 7.12 1.62 10.17
C SER A 111 6.69 1.30 11.60
N ARG A 112 5.62 0.51 11.71
CA ARG A 112 5.11 0.00 13.00
C ARG A 112 5.94 -1.16 13.52
N THR A 113 6.66 -1.86 12.65
CA THR A 113 7.45 -3.05 12.97
C THR A 113 8.90 -2.86 12.50
N LYS A 114 9.84 -3.47 13.22
CA LYS A 114 11.24 -3.56 12.78
C LYS A 114 11.44 -4.70 11.79
N THR A 115 10.72 -5.79 11.98
CA THR A 115 10.77 -6.98 11.13
C THR A 115 9.66 -6.90 10.07
N PRO A 116 9.95 -7.22 8.80
CA PRO A 116 8.94 -7.39 7.77
C PRO A 116 7.96 -8.52 8.13
N ASN A 117 6.75 -8.45 7.56
CA ASN A 117 5.81 -9.56 7.68
C ASN A 117 6.28 -10.73 6.81
N LEU A 118 6.53 -11.89 7.44
CA LEU A 118 7.05 -13.07 6.73
C LEU A 118 6.05 -13.64 5.72
N GLU A 119 4.74 -13.51 5.96
CA GLU A 119 3.71 -13.96 5.01
C GLU A 119 3.72 -13.08 3.75
N VAL A 120 3.92 -11.77 3.90
CA VAL A 120 4.11 -10.86 2.75
C VAL A 120 5.33 -11.28 1.95
N LEU A 121 6.45 -11.57 2.62
CA LEU A 121 7.66 -12.03 1.94
C LEU A 121 7.47 -13.42 1.30
N LYS A 122 6.65 -14.29 1.88
CA LYS A 122 6.32 -15.60 1.33
C LYS A 122 5.58 -15.49 0.00
N CYS A 123 4.64 -14.55 -0.12
CA CYS A 123 4.01 -14.24 -1.40
C CYS A 123 5.06 -13.78 -2.45
N LEU A 124 6.00 -12.92 -2.07
CA LEU A 124 6.93 -12.30 -3.00
C LEU A 124 8.11 -13.19 -3.42
N TYR A 125 8.58 -14.06 -2.53
CA TYR A 125 9.79 -14.87 -2.72
C TYR A 125 9.54 -16.38 -2.73
N GLY A 126 8.31 -16.80 -2.44
CA GLY A 126 7.89 -18.20 -2.40
C GLY A 126 8.23 -18.91 -1.09
N GLU A 127 7.56 -20.05 -0.89
CA GLU A 127 7.67 -20.86 0.32
C GLU A 127 9.08 -21.37 0.59
N ALA A 128 9.77 -21.88 -0.44
CA ALA A 128 11.12 -22.43 -0.27
C ALA A 128 12.13 -21.42 0.27
N VAL A 129 12.06 -20.16 -0.18
CA VAL A 129 12.96 -19.10 0.30
C VAL A 129 12.63 -18.75 1.74
N MET A 130 11.34 -18.61 2.07
CA MET A 130 10.93 -18.24 3.43
C MET A 130 11.16 -19.36 4.44
N ASP A 131 11.02 -20.63 4.05
CA ASP A 131 11.38 -21.77 4.90
C ASP A 131 12.88 -21.78 5.22
N ALA A 132 13.73 -21.44 4.24
CA ALA A 132 15.17 -21.30 4.46
C ALA A 132 15.49 -20.13 5.41
N VAL A 133 14.82 -18.98 5.26
CA VAL A 133 14.96 -17.84 6.19
C VAL A 133 14.49 -18.23 7.59
N GLN A 134 13.33 -18.88 7.71
CA GLN A 134 12.79 -19.33 8.99
C GLN A 134 13.69 -20.35 9.69
N SER A 135 14.32 -21.26 8.93
CA SER A 135 15.33 -22.18 9.47
C SER A 135 16.50 -21.41 10.12
N LYS A 136 16.98 -20.33 9.49
CA LYS A 136 18.06 -19.49 10.04
C LYS A 136 17.63 -18.71 11.27
N LEU A 137 16.40 -18.21 11.30
CA LEU A 137 15.83 -17.59 12.50
C LEU A 137 15.74 -18.61 13.66
N ASN A 138 15.34 -19.85 13.39
CA ASN A 138 15.27 -20.91 14.39
C ASN A 138 16.64 -21.33 14.92
N GLU A 139 17.72 -21.14 14.14
CA GLU A 139 19.11 -21.28 14.56
C GLU A 139 19.60 -20.12 15.47
N GLY A 140 18.75 -19.13 15.73
CA GLY A 140 19.04 -17.97 16.60
C GLY A 140 19.64 -16.77 15.86
N MET A 141 19.57 -16.75 14.52
CA MET A 141 20.04 -15.62 13.73
C MET A 141 19.01 -14.48 13.73
N GLU A 142 19.48 -13.23 13.79
CA GLU A 142 18.62 -12.06 13.57
C GLU A 142 18.15 -11.99 12.11
N PHE A 143 16.99 -11.37 11.86
CA PHE A 143 16.36 -11.33 10.54
C PHE A 143 17.29 -10.82 9.43
N ASP A 144 18.00 -9.70 9.65
CA ASP A 144 18.91 -9.14 8.64
C ASP A 144 20.03 -10.14 8.26
N GLY A 145 20.53 -10.89 9.25
CA GLY A 145 21.53 -11.93 9.02
C GLY A 145 20.95 -13.12 8.26
N ALA A 146 19.77 -13.58 8.67
CA ALA A 146 19.07 -14.71 8.05
C ALA A 146 18.71 -14.38 6.59
N TRP A 147 18.19 -13.19 6.36
CA TRP A 147 17.84 -12.68 5.04
C TRP A 147 19.06 -12.63 4.12
N LYS A 148 20.15 -12.02 4.58
CA LYS A 148 21.41 -11.94 3.82
C LYS A 148 21.98 -13.32 3.50
N ALA A 149 21.89 -14.27 4.43
CA ALA A 149 22.42 -15.62 4.24
C ALA A 149 21.64 -16.42 3.18
N VAL A 150 20.35 -16.15 3.00
CA VAL A 150 19.47 -16.88 2.06
C VAL A 150 19.31 -16.16 0.73
N VAL A 151 19.05 -14.86 0.76
CA VAL A 151 18.70 -14.05 -0.42
C VAL A 151 19.92 -13.33 -1.00
N GLY A 152 21.00 -13.16 -0.22
CA GLY A 152 22.25 -12.56 -0.68
C GLY A 152 22.27 -11.04 -0.78
N ALA A 153 21.22 -10.36 -0.31
CA ALA A 153 21.10 -8.89 -0.24
C ALA A 153 21.62 -8.34 1.10
#